data_AF-F6DTZ3-F1
#
_entry.id   AF-F6DTZ3-F1
#
_cell.length_a   1.000
_cell.length_b   1.000
_cell.length_c   1.000
_cell.angle_alpha   90.00
_cell.angle_beta   90.00
_cell.angle_gamma   90.00
#
_symmetry.space_group_name_H-M   'P 1'
#
loop_
_entity.id
_entity.type
_entity.pdbx_description
1 polymer ?
#
loop_
_entity_poly.entity_id
_entity_poly.type
_entity_poly.pdbx_seq_one_letter_code
_entity_poly.pdbx_strand_id
1 'polypeptide(L)'
;MVRYQDFDWREQMKIKVDFNHMMSDFLGSREGFSPEDMQGLADRVGQAHGSMAEKKNNGGMDWRRLPFTPGHILEEILKVAQNLRKEFETFVLLGIGGSALGPLAVQTALNHLHYNELPREKRGGPKIYILDNVDPERVRALLDVIDPATTVFNVVSKSGSTSETMAQFMIVQQWLQEKVGNQYARHIIATTDRERGNLIKIAQKEGYTTFYVPSGVGGRYSELSPVGLLPAAVAGIDIKEMLAGAAYMDQLCEEGNVWANPAYLLAVLQYLAMGRGKNISVMMPYANSLKYFADWYAQLWAESLGKRFNLRGEEVFMGQTPVKALGATDQHSQVQLYTEGPFDKVVGFLAVEEYRQEVAIPKTFEEIPGIAFLGGHTLGELIKAEQMATEYALLKAQRLNYTILLPEVNAFTVGQLIQLLEIQTAFLGELLNINAFDQPGVEEGKNATYALLGRPGYEEKRMELESRPAKKKEFII
;
A
#
# COMPACT_ATOMS: atom_id res chain seq x y z
N MET A 1 14.21 15.38 23.12
CA MET A 1 14.78 14.29 22.30
C MET A 1 13.71 13.91 21.28
N VAL A 2 14.07 13.62 20.03
CA VAL A 2 13.07 13.17 19.04
C VAL A 2 12.65 11.76 19.43
N ARG A 3 11.35 11.48 19.57
CA ARG A 3 10.85 10.25 20.23
C ARG A 3 11.39 8.95 19.61
N TYR A 4 11.52 8.88 18.29
CA TYR A 4 12.04 7.70 17.59
C TYR A 4 13.56 7.47 17.76
N GLN A 5 14.28 8.37 18.44
CA GLN A 5 15.69 8.16 18.83
C GLN A 5 15.81 7.45 20.19
N ASP A 6 14.75 7.48 21.00
CA ASP A 6 14.69 6.79 22.27
C ASP A 6 14.57 5.27 22.02
N PHE A 7 15.39 4.49 22.70
CA PHE A 7 15.41 3.03 22.54
C PHE A 7 14.16 2.38 23.14
N ASP A 8 13.81 2.74 24.37
CA ASP A 8 12.69 2.14 25.09
C ASP A 8 11.36 2.48 24.40
N TRP A 9 11.22 3.71 23.89
CA TRP A 9 10.06 4.11 23.09
C TRP A 9 9.95 3.29 21.80
N ARG A 10 11.06 3.06 21.08
CA ARG A 10 11.03 2.22 19.86
C ARG A 10 10.61 0.79 20.15
N GLU A 11 11.13 0.20 21.24
CA GLU A 11 10.74 -1.15 21.65
C GLU A 11 9.26 -1.23 22.05
N GLN A 12 8.73 -0.19 22.71
CA GLN A 12 7.29 -0.11 23.01
C GLN A 12 6.43 0.03 21.74
N MET A 13 6.95 0.70 20.71
CA MET A 13 6.28 0.89 19.43
C MET A 13 6.55 -0.22 18.41
N LYS A 14 7.24 -1.30 18.80
CA LYS A 14 7.54 -2.43 17.93
C LYS A 14 6.25 -3.15 17.53
N ILE A 15 6.05 -3.30 16.22
CA ILE A 15 4.98 -4.16 15.70
C ILE A 15 5.22 -5.62 16.10
N LYS A 16 4.16 -6.28 16.57
CA LYS A 16 4.18 -7.70 16.92
C LYS A 16 3.43 -8.51 15.87
N VAL A 17 3.91 -9.73 15.60
CA VAL A 17 3.22 -10.70 14.74
C VAL A 17 2.79 -11.86 15.62
N ASP A 18 1.49 -12.04 15.78
CA ASP A 18 0.88 -13.23 16.36
C ASP A 18 0.46 -14.17 15.23
N PHE A 19 1.03 -15.37 15.21
CA PHE A 19 0.77 -16.38 14.20
C PHE A 19 0.28 -17.69 14.84
N ASN A 20 -0.17 -17.67 16.10
CA ASN A 20 -0.62 -18.86 16.83
C ASN A 20 -1.68 -19.64 16.03
N HIS A 21 -2.64 -18.95 15.42
CA HIS A 21 -3.69 -19.56 14.60
C HIS A 21 -3.26 -19.91 13.17
N MET A 22 -1.95 -19.98 12.92
CA MET A 22 -1.36 -20.66 11.77
C MET A 22 -0.75 -22.01 12.16
N MET A 23 -0.57 -22.28 13.46
CA MET A 23 0.21 -23.41 13.95
C MET A 23 -0.66 -24.63 14.30
N SER A 24 -0.06 -25.82 14.21
CA SER A 24 -0.73 -27.10 14.48
C SER A 24 -1.19 -27.25 15.93
N ASP A 25 -0.57 -26.55 16.88
CA ASP A 25 -0.98 -26.58 18.28
C ASP A 25 -2.37 -25.95 18.51
N PHE A 26 -2.79 -25.06 17.61
CA PHE A 26 -4.09 -24.37 17.68
C PHE A 26 -5.12 -24.94 16.69
N LEU A 27 -4.68 -25.38 15.51
CA LEU A 27 -5.57 -25.83 14.42
C LEU A 27 -5.45 -27.32 14.07
N GLY A 28 -4.68 -28.08 14.85
CA GLY A 28 -4.34 -29.46 14.54
C GLY A 28 -3.47 -29.60 13.27
N SER A 29 -3.01 -30.81 13.00
CA SER A 29 -2.12 -31.11 11.86
C SER A 29 -2.80 -31.02 10.49
N ARG A 30 -4.14 -31.00 10.45
CA ARG A 30 -4.90 -30.91 9.21
C ARG A 30 -4.79 -29.52 8.58
N GLU A 31 -5.01 -28.48 9.38
CA GLU A 31 -5.02 -27.10 8.88
C GLU A 31 -3.77 -26.32 9.31
N GLY A 32 -3.32 -26.47 10.56
CA GLY A 32 -2.14 -25.78 11.09
C GLY A 32 -0.80 -26.36 10.63
N PHE A 33 0.25 -25.55 10.76
CA PHE A 33 1.64 -25.91 10.43
C PHE A 33 2.43 -26.24 11.68
N SER A 34 3.24 -27.29 11.60
CA SER A 34 4.17 -27.70 12.65
C SER A 34 5.53 -27.01 12.49
N PRO A 35 6.35 -26.90 13.56
CA PRO A 35 7.74 -26.51 13.43
C PRO A 35 8.53 -27.36 12.41
N GLU A 36 8.18 -28.65 12.29
CA GLU A 36 8.76 -29.56 11.30
C GLU A 36 8.42 -29.18 9.85
N ASP A 37 7.19 -28.72 9.58
CA ASP A 37 6.81 -28.20 8.25
C ASP A 37 7.71 -27.02 7.85
N MET A 38 8.00 -26.13 8.79
CA MET A 38 8.90 -24.99 8.58
C MET A 38 10.36 -25.42 8.46
N GLN A 39 10.81 -26.36 9.29
CA GLN A 39 12.16 -26.90 9.24
C GLN A 39 12.43 -27.62 7.90
N GLY A 40 11.42 -28.26 7.32
CA GLY A 40 11.47 -28.84 5.97
C GLY A 40 11.76 -27.83 4.86
N LEU A 41 11.61 -26.53 5.13
CA LEU A 41 11.93 -25.43 4.21
C LEU A 41 13.26 -24.74 4.50
N ALA A 42 14.04 -25.19 5.50
CA ALA A 42 15.26 -24.52 5.96
C ALA A 42 16.26 -24.24 4.81
N ASP A 43 16.50 -25.21 3.94
CA ASP A 43 17.41 -25.03 2.78
C ASP A 43 16.87 -23.98 1.80
N ARG A 44 15.57 -24.02 1.50
CA ARG A 44 14.92 -23.06 0.60
C ARG A 44 14.92 -21.65 1.18
N VAL A 45 14.67 -21.54 2.48
CA VAL A 45 14.76 -20.28 3.24
C VAL A 45 16.18 -19.72 3.19
N GLY A 46 17.20 -20.56 3.43
CA GLY A 46 18.60 -20.15 3.36
C GLY A 46 19.00 -19.65 1.96
N GLN A 47 18.55 -20.33 0.91
CA GLN A 47 18.74 -19.90 -0.48
C GLN A 47 18.04 -18.57 -0.79
N ALA A 48 16.77 -18.43 -0.37
CA ALA A 48 16.00 -17.19 -0.54
C ALA A 48 16.66 -16.01 0.19
N HIS A 49 17.11 -16.22 1.42
CA HIS A 49 17.83 -15.21 2.21
C HIS A 49 19.13 -14.79 1.51
N GLY A 50 19.94 -15.76 1.06
CA GLY A 50 21.17 -15.50 0.30
C GLY A 50 20.90 -14.72 -1.00
N SER A 51 19.86 -15.09 -1.75
CA SER A 51 19.48 -14.39 -2.99
C SER A 51 19.03 -12.95 -2.72
N MET A 52 18.26 -12.72 -1.66
CA MET A 52 17.89 -11.37 -1.24
C MET A 52 19.13 -10.55 -0.84
N ALA A 53 20.07 -11.12 -0.07
CA ALA A 53 21.30 -10.43 0.30
C ALA A 53 22.12 -10.03 -0.94
N GLU A 54 22.24 -10.93 -1.92
CA GLU A 54 22.93 -10.65 -3.20
C GLU A 54 22.22 -9.55 -3.99
N LYS A 55 20.88 -9.62 -4.13
CA LYS A 55 20.08 -8.60 -4.82
C LYS A 55 20.17 -7.23 -4.14
N LYS A 56 20.20 -7.17 -2.80
CA LYS A 56 20.40 -5.91 -2.03
C LYS A 56 21.77 -5.28 -2.35
N ASN A 57 22.81 -6.10 -2.48
CA ASN A 57 24.17 -5.65 -2.78
C ASN A 57 24.35 -5.19 -4.23
N ASN A 58 23.71 -5.90 -5.17
CA ASN A 58 23.88 -5.67 -6.62
C ASN A 58 22.81 -4.73 -7.23
N GLY A 59 21.97 -4.08 -6.41
CA GLY A 59 20.97 -3.11 -6.88
C GLY A 59 19.65 -3.70 -7.40
N GLY A 60 19.42 -4.99 -7.17
CA GLY A 60 18.15 -5.67 -7.50
C GLY A 60 17.01 -5.40 -6.49
N MET A 61 17.30 -4.73 -5.37
CA MET A 61 16.32 -4.34 -4.34
C MET A 61 16.63 -2.96 -3.76
N ASP A 62 16.80 -1.96 -4.63
CA ASP A 62 17.11 -0.58 -4.20
C ASP A 62 16.05 0.02 -3.26
N TRP A 63 14.82 -0.51 -3.28
CA TRP A 63 13.75 -0.11 -2.35
C TRP A 63 14.12 -0.36 -0.88
N ARG A 64 14.94 -1.39 -0.58
CA ARG A 64 15.48 -1.64 0.78
C ARG A 64 16.38 -0.50 1.29
N ARG A 65 16.82 0.41 0.41
CA ARG A 65 17.64 1.58 0.77
C ARG A 65 16.81 2.83 1.06
N LEU A 66 15.54 2.85 0.70
CA LEU A 66 14.64 4.00 0.91
C LEU A 66 14.51 4.42 2.38
N PRO A 67 14.44 3.52 3.38
CA PRO A 67 14.42 3.91 4.78
C PRO A 67 15.62 4.76 5.21
N PHE A 68 16.75 4.63 4.50
CA PHE A 68 18.01 5.31 4.77
C PHE A 68 18.25 6.48 3.81
N THR A 69 17.18 7.10 3.32
CA THR A 69 17.24 8.24 2.39
C THR A 69 18.22 9.31 2.90
N PRO A 70 19.19 9.76 2.08
CA PRO A 70 20.17 10.77 2.49
C PRO A 70 19.53 12.06 3.02
N GLY A 71 20.12 12.63 4.08
CA GLY A 71 19.57 13.80 4.78
C GLY A 71 19.30 15.01 3.86
N HIS A 72 20.15 15.27 2.87
CA HIS A 72 19.96 16.39 1.95
C HIS A 72 18.70 16.27 1.08
N ILE A 73 18.34 15.04 0.64
CA ILE A 73 17.10 14.79 -0.13
C ILE A 73 15.89 15.02 0.78
N LEU A 74 15.98 14.53 2.02
CA LEU A 74 14.92 14.67 3.01
C LEU A 74 14.68 16.14 3.40
N GLU A 75 15.75 16.91 3.58
CA GLU A 75 15.69 18.35 3.85
C GLU A 75 15.09 19.13 2.68
N GLU A 76 15.40 18.75 1.43
CA GLU A 76 14.80 19.34 0.24
C GLU A 76 13.28 19.09 0.19
N ILE A 77 12.84 17.85 0.42
CA ILE A 77 11.41 17.51 0.49
C ILE A 77 10.71 18.34 1.56
N LEU A 78 11.27 18.39 2.77
CA LEU A 78 10.68 19.13 3.90
C LEU A 78 10.61 20.64 3.62
N LYS A 79 11.63 21.20 2.99
CA LYS A 79 11.66 22.62 2.60
C LYS A 79 10.58 22.93 1.57
N VAL A 80 10.47 22.13 0.52
CA VAL A 80 9.43 22.30 -0.51
C VAL A 80 8.05 22.14 0.12
N ALA A 81 7.83 21.08 0.90
CA ALA A 81 6.55 20.85 1.58
C ALA A 81 6.16 22.01 2.52
N GLN A 82 7.13 22.62 3.22
CA GLN A 82 6.87 23.80 4.04
C GLN A 82 6.43 25.00 3.22
N ASN A 83 7.04 25.24 2.04
CA ASN A 83 6.63 26.32 1.15
C ASN A 83 5.22 26.06 0.59
N LEU A 84 4.95 24.84 0.13
CA LEU A 84 3.64 24.46 -0.39
C LEU A 84 2.53 24.65 0.65
N ARG A 85 2.79 24.31 1.92
CA ARG A 85 1.85 24.55 3.03
C ARG A 85 1.59 26.02 3.33
N LYS A 86 2.46 26.94 2.92
CA LYS A 86 2.24 28.39 3.07
C LYS A 86 1.52 28.98 1.87
N GLU A 87 1.84 28.50 0.68
CA GLU A 87 1.46 29.14 -0.58
C GLU A 87 0.15 28.60 -1.19
N PHE A 88 -0.20 27.33 -0.91
CA PHE A 88 -1.32 26.67 -1.57
C PHE A 88 -2.42 26.25 -0.59
N GLU A 89 -3.66 26.24 -1.06
CA GLU A 89 -4.85 25.73 -0.38
C GLU A 89 -5.13 24.26 -0.71
N THR A 90 -4.66 23.79 -1.87
CA THR A 90 -4.88 22.44 -2.37
C THR A 90 -3.61 21.87 -2.99
N PHE A 91 -3.34 20.60 -2.70
CA PHE A 91 -2.32 19.77 -3.32
C PHE A 91 -3.02 18.57 -3.96
N VAL A 92 -2.80 18.35 -5.25
CA VAL A 92 -3.39 17.24 -6.01
C VAL A 92 -2.27 16.35 -6.53
N LEU A 93 -2.29 15.08 -6.15
CA LEU A 93 -1.42 14.06 -6.73
C LEU A 93 -2.09 13.48 -7.98
N LEU A 94 -1.40 13.54 -9.12
CA LEU A 94 -1.77 12.83 -10.34
C LEU A 94 -0.85 11.62 -10.50
N GLY A 95 -1.39 10.43 -10.35
CA GLY A 95 -0.62 9.18 -10.32
C GLY A 95 -1.54 7.99 -10.19
N ILE A 96 -1.10 6.80 -10.58
CA ILE A 96 -1.92 5.57 -10.53
C ILE A 96 -1.10 4.39 -10.01
N GLY A 97 -1.78 3.42 -9.39
CA GLY A 97 -1.13 2.24 -8.82
C GLY A 97 -0.11 2.64 -7.75
N GLY A 98 1.14 2.21 -7.90
CA GLY A 98 2.18 2.45 -6.91
C GLY A 98 2.54 3.93 -6.73
N SER A 99 2.16 4.78 -7.68
CA SER A 99 2.32 6.24 -7.59
C SER A 99 1.17 6.94 -6.85
N ALA A 100 0.17 6.20 -6.35
CA ALA A 100 -1.02 6.75 -5.69
C ALA A 100 -1.49 5.96 -4.46
N LEU A 101 -1.44 4.63 -4.48
CA LEU A 101 -1.97 3.79 -3.39
C LEU A 101 -1.17 3.92 -2.09
N GLY A 102 0.16 3.98 -2.18
CA GLY A 102 1.01 4.28 -1.02
C GLY A 102 0.68 5.64 -0.40
N PRO A 103 0.70 6.74 -1.20
CA PRO A 103 0.36 8.07 -0.69
C PRO A 103 -1.04 8.14 -0.07
N LEU A 104 -2.02 7.44 -0.66
CA LEU A 104 -3.39 7.36 -0.15
C LEU A 104 -3.45 6.60 1.19
N ALA A 105 -2.75 5.46 1.28
CA ALA A 105 -2.67 4.66 2.50
C ALA A 105 -2.04 5.45 3.65
N VAL A 106 -0.91 6.12 3.42
CA VAL A 106 -0.20 6.93 4.43
C VAL A 106 -1.00 8.16 4.82
N GLN A 107 -1.60 8.89 3.86
CA GLN A 107 -2.45 10.03 4.15
C GLN A 107 -3.63 9.62 5.04
N THR A 108 -4.32 8.52 4.73
CA THR A 108 -5.49 8.08 5.51
C THR A 108 -5.08 7.50 6.87
N ALA A 109 -3.93 6.85 6.94
CA ALA A 109 -3.42 6.27 8.17
C ALA A 109 -3.06 7.34 9.21
N LEU A 110 -2.40 8.42 8.79
CA LEU A 110 -1.74 9.33 9.72
C LEU A 110 -2.45 10.66 9.91
N ASN A 111 -3.38 11.03 9.03
CA ASN A 111 -4.18 12.24 9.19
C ASN A 111 -5.62 11.95 9.66
N HIS A 112 -6.36 13.03 9.90
CA HIS A 112 -7.77 12.97 10.23
C HIS A 112 -8.58 12.28 9.11
N LEU A 113 -9.55 11.42 9.46
CA LEU A 113 -10.34 10.69 8.47
C LEU A 113 -11.19 11.61 7.58
N HIS A 114 -11.50 12.81 8.08
CA HIS A 114 -12.12 13.90 7.33
C HIS A 114 -11.13 15.05 7.14
N TYR A 115 -9.89 14.75 6.73
CA TYR A 115 -8.82 15.75 6.65
C TYR A 115 -9.21 16.93 5.75
N ASN A 116 -9.84 16.72 4.61
CA ASN A 116 -10.14 17.80 3.67
C ASN A 116 -11.31 18.70 4.10
N GLU A 117 -12.17 18.21 5.00
CA GLU A 117 -13.31 18.94 5.57
C GLU A 117 -12.91 19.85 6.73
N LEU A 118 -11.74 19.60 7.33
CA LEU A 118 -11.25 20.42 8.43
C LEU A 118 -10.88 21.85 7.97
N PRO A 119 -11.07 22.87 8.82
CA PRO A 119 -10.49 24.19 8.62
C PRO A 119 -8.96 24.13 8.47
N ARG A 120 -8.37 25.02 7.67
CA ARG A 120 -6.92 25.04 7.38
C ARG A 120 -6.07 25.06 8.66
N GLU A 121 -6.52 25.78 9.68
CA GLU A 121 -5.84 25.94 10.96
C GLU A 121 -5.71 24.62 11.72
N LYS A 122 -6.69 23.72 11.59
CA LYS A 122 -6.66 22.39 12.20
C LYS A 122 -5.85 21.39 11.38
N ARG A 123 -5.76 21.59 10.07
CA ARG A 123 -4.99 20.73 9.15
C ARG A 123 -3.52 21.06 9.13
N GLY A 124 -3.17 22.34 9.29
CA GLY A 124 -1.81 22.84 9.22
C GLY A 124 -1.21 22.83 7.79
N GLY A 125 -2.03 22.64 6.75
CA GLY A 125 -1.59 22.51 5.35
C GLY A 125 -2.75 22.50 4.34
N PRO A 126 -2.45 22.25 3.05
CA PRO A 126 -3.44 22.26 1.97
C PRO A 126 -4.33 21.01 2.02
N LYS A 127 -5.44 21.03 1.28
CA LYS A 127 -6.28 19.84 1.00
C LYS A 127 -5.47 18.88 0.14
N ILE A 128 -5.59 17.59 0.40
CA ILE A 128 -4.87 16.56 -0.36
C ILE A 128 -5.90 15.78 -1.17
N TYR A 129 -5.76 15.81 -2.49
CA TYR A 129 -6.53 14.96 -3.39
C TYR A 129 -5.61 14.05 -4.18
N ILE A 130 -6.07 12.84 -4.48
CA ILE A 130 -5.34 11.87 -5.28
C ILE A 130 -6.25 11.47 -6.45
N LEU A 131 -5.81 11.76 -7.68
CA LEU A 131 -6.48 11.38 -8.91
C LEU A 131 -5.74 10.20 -9.55
N ASP A 132 -6.30 9.01 -9.34
CA ASP A 132 -5.75 7.71 -9.75
C ASP A 132 -6.64 6.96 -10.74
N ASN A 133 -7.58 7.66 -11.38
CA ASN A 133 -8.43 7.11 -12.41
C ASN A 133 -8.74 8.15 -13.50
N VAL A 134 -9.00 7.69 -14.73
CA VAL A 134 -9.37 8.51 -15.89
C VAL A 134 -10.88 8.70 -16.02
N ASP A 135 -11.64 8.35 -14.99
CA ASP A 135 -13.07 8.60 -14.91
C ASP A 135 -13.35 10.11 -15.08
N PRO A 136 -14.05 10.52 -16.16
CA PRO A 136 -14.31 11.93 -16.43
C PRO A 136 -15.14 12.60 -15.33
N GLU A 137 -16.03 11.87 -14.65
CA GLU A 137 -16.83 12.43 -13.56
C GLU A 137 -15.93 12.78 -12.37
N ARG A 138 -14.98 11.91 -12.03
CA ARG A 138 -14.01 12.14 -10.95
C ARG A 138 -13.13 13.36 -11.23
N VAL A 139 -12.60 13.46 -12.44
CA VAL A 139 -11.75 14.60 -12.84
C VAL A 139 -12.56 15.89 -12.81
N ARG A 140 -13.77 15.89 -13.40
CA ARG A 140 -14.62 17.08 -13.45
C ARG A 140 -15.05 17.53 -12.05
N ALA A 141 -15.51 16.61 -11.22
CA ALA A 141 -15.96 16.91 -9.87
C ALA A 141 -14.84 17.53 -9.01
N LEU A 142 -13.59 17.07 -9.17
CA LEU A 142 -12.47 17.71 -8.48
C LEU A 142 -12.24 19.14 -8.98
N LEU A 143 -12.21 19.36 -10.30
CA LEU A 143 -12.00 20.68 -10.89
C LEU A 143 -13.10 21.69 -10.49
N ASP A 144 -14.31 21.23 -10.17
CA ASP A 144 -15.41 22.08 -9.72
C ASP A 144 -15.24 22.61 -8.28
N VAL A 145 -14.39 21.97 -7.45
CA VAL A 145 -14.25 22.29 -6.01
C VAL A 145 -12.88 22.86 -5.62
N ILE A 146 -11.97 23.02 -6.58
CA ILE A 146 -10.62 23.56 -6.35
C ILE A 146 -10.42 24.88 -7.10
N ASP A 147 -9.60 25.77 -6.52
CA ASP A 147 -9.22 27.03 -7.15
C ASP A 147 -7.85 26.87 -7.84
N PRO A 148 -7.72 27.11 -9.16
CA PRO A 148 -6.45 27.02 -9.88
C PRO A 148 -5.37 27.94 -9.30
N ALA A 149 -5.74 29.12 -8.79
CA ALA A 149 -4.79 30.10 -8.25
C ALA A 149 -4.13 29.67 -6.95
N THR A 150 -4.72 28.70 -6.24
CA THR A 150 -4.22 28.19 -4.97
C THR A 150 -4.08 26.67 -4.94
N THR A 151 -3.99 26.02 -6.12
CA THR A 151 -3.76 24.58 -6.24
C THR A 151 -2.40 24.26 -6.84
N VAL A 152 -1.67 23.33 -6.24
CA VAL A 152 -0.46 22.71 -6.81
C VAL A 152 -0.74 21.25 -7.19
N PHE A 153 -0.16 20.79 -8.31
CA PHE A 153 -0.27 19.43 -8.81
C PHE A 153 1.09 18.73 -8.75
N ASN A 154 1.16 17.58 -8.10
CA ASN A 154 2.31 16.68 -8.17
C ASN A 154 2.01 15.57 -9.18
N VAL A 155 2.68 15.62 -10.34
CA VAL A 155 2.56 14.66 -11.42
C VAL A 155 3.58 13.56 -11.20
N VAL A 156 3.10 12.35 -10.91
CA VAL A 156 3.94 11.21 -10.51
C VAL A 156 3.88 10.11 -11.57
N SER A 157 4.96 9.94 -12.32
CA SER A 157 5.10 8.85 -13.29
C SER A 157 6.58 8.57 -13.52
N LYS A 158 7.05 7.39 -13.10
CA LYS A 158 8.46 6.99 -13.29
C LYS A 158 8.85 6.95 -14.77
N SER A 159 8.02 6.38 -15.64
CA SER A 159 8.29 6.34 -17.09
C SER A 159 8.04 7.68 -17.78
N GLY A 160 7.32 8.60 -17.11
CA GLY A 160 6.82 9.83 -17.71
C GLY A 160 5.90 9.59 -18.91
N SER A 161 5.28 8.42 -19.02
CA SER A 161 4.48 8.00 -20.17
C SER A 161 3.24 7.20 -19.81
N THR A 162 2.92 7.08 -18.52
CA THR A 162 1.67 6.47 -18.04
C THR A 162 0.49 7.26 -18.61
N SER A 163 -0.34 6.62 -19.44
CA SER A 163 -1.38 7.32 -20.20
C SER A 163 -2.38 8.06 -19.33
N GLU A 164 -2.79 7.45 -18.23
CA GLU A 164 -3.75 8.00 -17.28
C GLU A 164 -3.22 9.30 -16.67
N THR A 165 -2.01 9.25 -16.11
CA THR A 165 -1.34 10.40 -15.50
C THR A 165 -1.04 11.48 -16.54
N MET A 166 -0.62 11.11 -17.75
CA MET A 166 -0.29 12.07 -18.81
C MET A 166 -1.53 12.75 -19.40
N ALA A 167 -2.64 12.02 -19.55
CA ALA A 167 -3.91 12.63 -19.95
C ALA A 167 -4.39 13.63 -18.90
N GLN A 168 -4.40 13.25 -17.62
CA GLN A 168 -4.74 14.18 -16.52
C GLN A 168 -3.78 15.37 -16.49
N PHE A 169 -2.47 15.15 -16.62
CA PHE A 169 -1.46 16.21 -16.66
C PHE A 169 -1.72 17.22 -17.77
N MET A 170 -2.00 16.76 -19.01
CA MET A 170 -2.31 17.64 -20.14
C MET A 170 -3.56 18.49 -19.87
N ILE A 171 -4.61 17.89 -19.29
CA ILE A 171 -5.83 18.60 -18.92
C ILE A 171 -5.55 19.68 -17.87
N VAL A 172 -4.85 19.35 -16.77
CA VAL A 172 -4.57 20.32 -15.71
C VAL A 172 -3.58 21.39 -16.16
N GLN A 173 -2.63 21.04 -17.02
CA GLN A 173 -1.67 21.99 -17.57
C GLN A 173 -2.40 23.05 -18.41
N GLN A 174 -3.27 22.62 -19.33
CA GLN A 174 -4.11 23.54 -20.11
C GLN A 174 -5.00 24.38 -19.20
N TRP A 175 -5.68 23.75 -18.25
CA TRP A 175 -6.56 24.44 -17.29
C TRP A 175 -5.81 25.52 -16.49
N LEU A 176 -4.59 25.22 -16.03
CA LEU A 176 -3.75 26.20 -15.33
C LEU A 176 -3.28 27.32 -16.28
N GLN A 177 -2.87 27.01 -17.51
CA GLN A 177 -2.49 28.04 -18.49
C GLN A 177 -3.66 29.01 -18.78
N GLU A 178 -4.88 28.50 -18.92
CA GLU A 178 -6.08 29.31 -19.14
C GLU A 178 -6.46 30.17 -17.92
N LYS A 179 -6.22 29.68 -16.70
CA LYS A 179 -6.70 30.32 -15.46
C LYS A 179 -5.67 31.19 -14.74
N VAL A 180 -4.39 30.82 -14.77
CA VAL A 180 -3.29 31.53 -14.07
C VAL A 180 -2.18 32.00 -15.02
N GLY A 181 -2.33 31.78 -16.34
CA GLY A 181 -1.44 32.31 -17.37
C GLY A 181 0.00 31.83 -17.21
N ASN A 182 0.96 32.74 -17.39
CA ASN A 182 2.40 32.43 -17.36
C ASN A 182 2.91 31.92 -16.00
N GLN A 183 2.10 32.01 -14.94
CA GLN A 183 2.47 31.47 -13.63
C GLN A 183 2.19 29.97 -13.51
N TYR A 184 1.58 29.32 -14.51
CA TYR A 184 1.17 27.92 -14.40
C TYR A 184 2.29 26.95 -13.96
N ALA A 185 3.55 27.20 -14.35
CA ALA A 185 4.67 26.31 -14.04
C ALA A 185 4.94 26.13 -12.54
N ARG A 186 4.71 27.17 -11.70
CA ARG A 186 4.85 27.04 -10.22
C ARG A 186 3.75 26.20 -9.57
N HIS A 187 2.68 25.88 -10.30
CA HIS A 187 1.59 25.00 -9.84
C HIS A 187 1.85 23.53 -10.19
N ILE A 188 3.03 23.18 -10.73
CA ILE A 188 3.33 21.82 -11.19
C ILE A 188 4.66 21.35 -10.60
N ILE A 189 4.61 20.16 -10.02
CA ILE A 189 5.75 19.38 -9.53
C ILE A 189 5.80 18.09 -10.34
N ALA A 190 6.98 17.67 -10.76
CA ALA A 190 7.19 16.41 -11.47
C ALA A 190 8.00 15.44 -10.62
N THR A 191 7.38 14.33 -10.21
CA THR A 191 8.05 13.22 -9.52
C THR A 191 8.25 12.07 -10.51
N THR A 192 9.46 11.88 -11.01
CA THR A 192 9.76 11.04 -12.18
C THR A 192 11.17 10.45 -12.11
N ASP A 193 11.59 9.61 -13.06
CA ASP A 193 13.00 9.24 -13.20
C ASP A 193 13.87 10.49 -13.48
N ARG A 194 15.14 10.46 -13.02
CA ARG A 194 16.08 11.59 -13.11
C ARG A 194 16.51 11.92 -14.54
N GLU A 195 16.56 10.93 -15.42
CA GLU A 195 17.17 11.08 -16.74
C GLU A 195 16.27 10.56 -17.87
N ARG A 196 15.40 9.59 -17.58
CA ARG A 196 14.61 8.85 -18.57
C ARG A 196 13.13 9.23 -18.51
N GLY A 197 12.44 9.09 -19.63
CA GLY A 197 11.00 9.32 -19.75
C GLY A 197 10.62 10.69 -20.30
N ASN A 198 9.33 10.90 -20.59
CA ASN A 198 8.88 12.15 -21.19
C ASN A 198 8.64 13.25 -20.15
N LEU A 199 8.15 12.89 -18.97
CA LEU A 199 7.84 13.86 -17.90
C LEU A 199 9.08 14.64 -17.45
N ILE A 200 10.24 13.99 -17.32
CA ILE A 200 11.48 14.71 -16.97
C ILE A 200 11.90 15.72 -18.05
N LYS A 201 11.74 15.37 -19.34
CA LYS A 201 12.04 16.27 -20.46
C LYS A 201 11.11 17.48 -20.46
N ILE A 202 9.81 17.26 -20.19
CA ILE A 202 8.82 18.33 -20.07
C ILE A 202 9.15 19.22 -18.87
N ALA A 203 9.44 18.62 -17.71
CA ALA A 203 9.77 19.36 -16.48
C ALA A 203 11.01 20.25 -16.64
N GLN A 204 12.06 19.75 -17.29
CA GLN A 204 13.27 20.53 -17.57
C GLN A 204 13.00 21.68 -18.54
N LYS A 205 12.21 21.44 -19.60
CA LYS A 205 11.86 22.45 -20.59
C LYS A 205 11.01 23.58 -19.98
N GLU A 206 10.03 23.22 -19.18
CA GLU A 206 9.04 24.17 -18.63
C GLU A 206 9.46 24.72 -17.25
N GLY A 207 10.56 24.22 -16.66
CA GLY A 207 11.11 24.71 -15.39
C GLY A 207 10.32 24.29 -14.15
N TYR A 208 9.75 23.07 -14.14
CA TYR A 208 9.01 22.56 -12.98
C TYR A 208 9.95 22.17 -11.84
N THR A 209 9.44 22.22 -10.61
CA THR A 209 10.12 21.58 -9.47
C THR A 209 10.13 20.07 -9.69
N THR A 210 11.28 19.42 -9.51
CA THR A 210 11.44 17.98 -9.77
C THR A 210 11.83 17.21 -8.52
N PHE A 211 11.29 16.01 -8.38
CA PHE A 211 11.75 14.99 -7.45
C PHE A 211 11.98 13.69 -8.20
N TYR A 212 12.88 12.85 -7.68
CA TYR A 212 13.38 11.70 -8.43
C TYR A 212 12.96 10.37 -7.79
N VAL A 213 12.33 9.52 -8.60
CA VAL A 213 12.10 8.11 -8.25
C VAL A 213 13.39 7.34 -8.55
N PRO A 214 13.98 6.62 -7.59
CA PRO A 214 15.19 5.85 -7.86
C PRO A 214 14.98 4.80 -8.97
N SER A 215 15.96 4.66 -9.85
CA SER A 215 15.84 3.82 -11.06
C SER A 215 15.62 2.34 -10.74
N GLY A 216 16.20 1.80 -9.66
CA GLY A 216 15.98 0.43 -9.20
C GLY A 216 14.72 0.19 -8.35
N VAL A 217 13.90 1.23 -8.11
CA VAL A 217 12.69 1.11 -7.28
C VAL A 217 11.45 0.94 -8.17
N GLY A 218 10.77 -0.19 -8.04
CA GLY A 218 9.48 -0.44 -8.70
C GLY A 218 8.35 0.40 -8.08
N GLY A 219 7.32 0.73 -8.86
CA GLY A 219 6.25 1.65 -8.40
C GLY A 219 5.56 1.18 -7.11
N ARG A 220 5.22 -0.10 -6.99
CA ARG A 220 4.55 -0.65 -5.78
C ARG A 220 5.42 -0.73 -4.52
N TYR A 221 6.73 -0.48 -4.65
CA TYR A 221 7.73 -0.41 -3.57
C TYR A 221 8.26 1.03 -3.37
N SER A 222 7.52 2.04 -3.84
CA SER A 222 8.02 3.43 -3.93
C SER A 222 7.49 4.37 -2.85
N GLU A 223 6.69 3.90 -1.90
CA GLU A 223 6.06 4.77 -0.90
C GLU A 223 7.08 5.55 -0.08
N LEU A 224 8.17 4.89 0.33
CA LEU A 224 9.25 5.52 1.09
C LEU A 224 10.23 6.35 0.22
N SER A 225 9.91 6.57 -1.05
CA SER A 225 10.63 7.47 -1.96
C SER A 225 9.91 8.84 -2.06
N PRO A 226 10.42 9.82 -2.82
CA PRO A 226 9.72 11.08 -3.02
C PRO A 226 8.27 10.95 -3.55
N VAL A 227 7.89 9.81 -4.12
CA VAL A 227 6.50 9.47 -4.47
C VAL A 227 5.55 9.63 -3.28
N GLY A 228 5.87 9.04 -2.12
CA GLY A 228 5.05 9.12 -0.90
C GLY A 228 5.54 10.14 0.11
N LEU A 229 6.86 10.35 0.21
CA LEU A 229 7.43 11.29 1.19
C LEU A 229 7.01 12.75 0.94
N LEU A 230 6.93 13.19 -0.32
CA LEU A 230 6.49 14.55 -0.63
C LEU A 230 5.03 14.81 -0.23
N PRO A 231 4.02 14.03 -0.71
CA PRO A 231 2.64 14.26 -0.30
C PRO A 231 2.46 14.09 1.22
N ALA A 232 3.16 13.15 1.87
CA ALA A 232 3.10 13.00 3.32
C ALA A 232 3.60 14.26 4.06
N ALA A 233 4.76 14.79 3.67
CA ALA A 233 5.29 16.02 4.27
C ALA A 233 4.40 17.24 4.02
N VAL A 234 3.78 17.35 2.83
CA VAL A 234 2.80 18.40 2.52
C VAL A 234 1.57 18.29 3.41
N ALA A 235 1.14 17.06 3.70
CA ALA A 235 0.02 16.77 4.60
C ALA A 235 0.40 16.87 6.09
N GLY A 236 1.61 17.33 6.43
CA GLY A 236 2.06 17.55 7.81
C GLY A 236 2.53 16.30 8.55
N ILE A 237 2.68 15.16 7.86
CA ILE A 237 3.14 13.91 8.45
C ILE A 237 4.66 13.97 8.72
N ASP A 238 5.09 13.43 9.87
CA ASP A 238 6.51 13.28 10.20
C ASP A 238 7.15 12.15 9.38
N ILE A 239 7.67 12.51 8.21
CA ILE A 239 8.34 11.57 7.32
C ILE A 239 9.70 11.08 7.86
N LYS A 240 10.32 11.79 8.81
CA LYS A 240 11.57 11.32 9.44
C LYS A 240 11.28 10.16 10.38
N GLU A 241 10.21 10.30 11.15
CA GLU A 241 9.73 9.23 12.03
C GLU A 241 9.26 8.01 11.22
N MET A 242 8.57 8.23 10.10
CA MET A 242 8.16 7.14 9.21
C MET A 242 9.35 6.36 8.64
N LEU A 243 10.37 7.07 8.13
CA LEU A 243 11.60 6.44 7.65
C LEU A 243 12.36 5.72 8.78
N ALA A 244 12.37 6.27 10.00
CA ALA A 244 12.98 5.63 11.17
C ALA A 244 12.26 4.31 11.53
N GLY A 245 10.94 4.28 11.44
CA GLY A 245 10.14 3.07 11.63
C GLY A 245 10.43 2.00 10.58
N ALA A 246 10.49 2.40 9.32
CA ALA A 246 10.87 1.50 8.24
C ALA A 246 12.29 0.95 8.43
N ALA A 247 13.26 1.79 8.82
CA ALA A 247 14.63 1.37 9.08
C ALA A 247 14.73 0.41 10.27
N TYR A 248 13.93 0.64 11.31
CA TYR A 248 13.84 -0.26 12.46
C TYR A 248 13.33 -1.65 12.07
N MET A 249 12.26 -1.73 11.26
CA MET A 249 11.77 -3.02 10.75
C MET A 249 12.75 -3.67 9.75
N ASP A 250 13.45 -2.87 8.93
CA ASP A 250 14.50 -3.38 8.03
C ASP A 250 15.57 -4.14 8.80
N GLN A 251 16.03 -3.55 9.92
CA GLN A 251 17.02 -4.13 10.83
C GLN A 251 16.52 -5.44 11.46
N LEU A 252 15.27 -5.46 11.95
CA LEU A 252 14.67 -6.68 12.50
C LEU A 252 14.57 -7.81 11.46
N CYS A 253 14.51 -7.46 10.18
CA CYS A 253 14.43 -8.39 9.07
C CYS A 253 15.78 -8.66 8.37
N GLU A 254 16.91 -8.33 9.00
CA GLU A 254 18.25 -8.68 8.49
C GLU A 254 18.66 -10.12 8.85
N GLU A 255 18.17 -10.64 9.98
CA GLU A 255 18.46 -11.99 10.47
C GLU A 255 17.91 -13.06 9.51
N GLY A 256 18.70 -14.10 9.22
CA GLY A 256 18.30 -15.20 8.34
C GLY A 256 17.40 -16.24 9.01
N ASN A 257 17.38 -16.27 10.35
CA ASN A 257 16.50 -17.15 11.11
C ASN A 257 15.03 -16.71 11.00
N VAL A 258 14.21 -17.56 10.36
CA VAL A 258 12.77 -17.35 10.15
C VAL A 258 12.03 -17.06 11.46
N TRP A 259 12.39 -17.71 12.56
CA TRP A 259 11.71 -17.51 13.85
C TRP A 259 12.01 -16.16 14.51
N ALA A 260 13.08 -15.49 14.10
CA ALA A 260 13.46 -14.17 14.59
C ALA A 260 13.12 -13.03 13.61
N ASN A 261 12.73 -13.36 12.37
CA ASN A 261 12.46 -12.42 11.30
C ASN A 261 10.95 -12.41 10.96
N PRO A 262 10.20 -11.38 11.37
CA PRO A 262 8.74 -11.38 11.24
C PRO A 262 8.27 -11.42 9.77
N ALA A 263 9.01 -10.78 8.86
CA ALA A 263 8.69 -10.81 7.43
C ALA A 263 8.88 -12.21 6.84
N TYR A 264 9.97 -12.89 7.19
CA TYR A 264 10.26 -14.24 6.71
C TYR A 264 9.29 -15.25 7.29
N LEU A 265 8.95 -15.13 8.58
CA LEU A 265 7.95 -15.97 9.23
C LEU A 265 6.61 -15.93 8.50
N LEU A 266 6.08 -14.73 8.28
CA LEU A 266 4.82 -14.56 7.56
C LEU A 266 4.90 -15.08 6.12
N ALA A 267 6.02 -14.85 5.42
CA ALA A 267 6.20 -15.35 4.06
C ALA A 267 6.26 -16.89 3.99
N VAL A 268 6.95 -17.54 4.93
CA VAL A 268 7.01 -19.02 5.01
C VAL A 268 5.64 -19.60 5.31
N LEU A 269 4.88 -19.03 6.24
CA LEU A 269 3.53 -19.48 6.55
C LEU A 269 2.59 -19.31 5.36
N GLN A 270 2.69 -18.21 4.61
CA GLN A 270 1.92 -18.01 3.38
C GLN A 270 2.33 -19.00 2.28
N TYR A 271 3.63 -19.27 2.12
CA TYR A 271 4.13 -20.28 1.18
C TYR A 271 3.55 -21.67 1.49
N LEU A 272 3.57 -22.09 2.75
CA LEU A 272 2.99 -23.36 3.20
C LEU A 272 1.47 -23.38 2.97
N ALA A 273 0.78 -22.27 3.26
CA ALA A 273 -0.65 -22.14 3.02
C ALA A 273 -1.03 -22.24 1.54
N MET A 274 -0.29 -21.58 0.66
CA MET A 274 -0.46 -21.72 -0.80
C MET A 274 -0.27 -23.19 -1.23
N GLY A 275 0.73 -23.88 -0.68
CA GLY A 275 0.95 -25.31 -0.92
C GLY A 275 -0.23 -26.22 -0.51
N ARG A 276 -1.06 -25.76 0.45
CA ARG A 276 -2.30 -26.43 0.88
C ARG A 276 -3.57 -25.82 0.24
N GLY A 277 -3.42 -25.10 -0.87
CA GLY A 277 -4.54 -24.55 -1.64
C GLY A 277 -5.19 -23.29 -1.06
N LYS A 278 -4.54 -22.62 -0.11
CA LYS A 278 -5.01 -21.34 0.45
C LYS A 278 -4.64 -20.18 -0.48
N ASN A 279 -5.36 -20.11 -1.59
CA ASN A 279 -5.06 -19.21 -2.70
C ASN A 279 -5.61 -17.79 -2.50
N ILE A 280 -6.18 -17.46 -1.33
CA ILE A 280 -6.69 -16.13 -1.00
C ILE A 280 -6.01 -15.62 0.29
N SER A 281 -5.43 -14.43 0.22
CA SER A 281 -4.91 -13.71 1.40
C SER A 281 -5.85 -12.55 1.73
N VAL A 282 -6.50 -12.60 2.88
CA VAL A 282 -7.36 -11.51 3.34
C VAL A 282 -6.53 -10.57 4.21
N MET A 283 -6.57 -9.27 3.93
CA MET A 283 -6.05 -8.23 4.82
C MET A 283 -7.24 -7.49 5.43
N MET A 284 -7.43 -7.62 6.74
CA MET A 284 -8.59 -7.10 7.48
C MET A 284 -8.13 -6.18 8.62
N PRO A 285 -7.98 -4.87 8.38
CA PRO A 285 -7.64 -3.91 9.42
C PRO A 285 -8.82 -3.71 10.37
N TYR A 286 -8.54 -3.57 11.66
CA TYR A 286 -9.51 -3.14 12.68
C TYR A 286 -9.34 -1.66 13.02
N ALA A 287 -8.96 -0.85 12.03
CA ALA A 287 -8.92 0.60 12.16
C ALA A 287 -9.24 1.23 10.81
N ASN A 288 -10.21 2.14 10.77
CA ASN A 288 -10.59 2.83 9.54
C ASN A 288 -9.42 3.59 8.89
N SER A 289 -8.49 4.09 9.70
CA SER A 289 -7.26 4.75 9.22
C SER A 289 -6.38 3.82 8.38
N LEU A 290 -6.44 2.50 8.62
CA LEU A 290 -5.67 1.50 7.89
C LEU A 290 -6.45 0.87 6.73
N LYS A 291 -7.65 1.35 6.40
CA LYS A 291 -8.47 0.78 5.31
C LYS A 291 -7.70 0.70 3.98
N TYR A 292 -7.08 1.80 3.55
CA TYR A 292 -6.33 1.85 2.30
C TYR A 292 -4.97 1.15 2.36
N PHE A 293 -4.49 0.76 3.54
CA PHE A 293 -3.36 -0.17 3.64
C PHE A 293 -3.71 -1.54 3.05
N ALA A 294 -4.97 -1.98 3.15
CA ALA A 294 -5.41 -3.21 2.48
C ALA A 294 -5.43 -3.06 0.95
N ASP A 295 -5.77 -1.89 0.41
CA ASP A 295 -5.68 -1.61 -1.03
C ASP A 295 -4.22 -1.56 -1.53
N TRP A 296 -3.32 -0.90 -0.78
CA TRP A 296 -1.89 -0.89 -1.10
C TRP A 296 -1.27 -2.29 -1.03
N TYR A 297 -1.58 -3.06 0.02
CA TYR A 297 -1.19 -4.46 0.15
C TYR A 297 -1.70 -5.29 -1.04
N ALA A 298 -2.93 -5.08 -1.47
CA ALA A 298 -3.49 -5.82 -2.60
C ALA A 298 -2.67 -5.62 -3.88
N GLN A 299 -2.24 -4.40 -4.18
CA GLN A 299 -1.32 -4.18 -5.30
C GLN A 299 0.03 -4.86 -5.07
N LEU A 300 0.64 -4.64 -3.89
CA LEU A 300 1.94 -5.20 -3.55
C LEU A 300 1.96 -6.72 -3.74
N TRP A 301 0.97 -7.41 -3.19
CA TRP A 301 0.86 -8.86 -3.20
C TRP A 301 0.51 -9.40 -4.60
N ALA A 302 -0.55 -8.87 -5.23
CA ALA A 302 -1.04 -9.39 -6.51
C ALA A 302 -0.02 -9.22 -7.64
N GLU A 303 0.54 -8.02 -7.82
CA GLU A 303 1.48 -7.77 -8.92
C GLU A 303 2.84 -8.44 -8.72
N SER A 304 3.26 -8.62 -7.46
CA SER A 304 4.54 -9.27 -7.17
C SER A 304 4.46 -10.78 -7.29
N LEU A 305 3.35 -11.40 -6.86
CA LEU A 305 3.28 -12.86 -6.72
C LEU A 305 2.45 -13.54 -7.82
N GLY A 306 1.58 -12.80 -8.50
CA GLY A 306 0.78 -13.26 -9.64
C GLY A 306 1.62 -13.40 -10.91
N LYS A 307 2.25 -14.57 -11.12
CA LYS A 307 3.23 -14.77 -12.20
C LYS A 307 2.95 -16.01 -13.02
N ARG A 308 2.90 -15.83 -14.34
CA ARG A 308 2.82 -16.95 -15.30
C ARG A 308 4.09 -17.79 -15.27
N PHE A 309 5.26 -17.16 -15.24
CA PHE A 309 6.54 -17.84 -15.35
C PHE A 309 7.36 -17.74 -14.07
N ASN A 310 8.12 -18.80 -13.77
CA ASN A 310 9.16 -18.78 -12.77
C ASN A 310 10.51 -18.31 -13.35
N LEU A 311 11.54 -18.18 -12.52
CA LEU A 311 12.87 -17.72 -12.94
C LEU A 311 13.60 -18.70 -13.89
N ARG A 312 13.10 -19.93 -14.05
CA ARG A 312 13.58 -20.89 -15.06
C ARG A 312 12.83 -20.79 -16.40
N GLY A 313 11.84 -19.91 -16.51
CA GLY A 313 11.00 -19.75 -17.70
C GLY A 313 9.88 -20.80 -17.82
N GLU A 314 9.63 -21.59 -16.77
CA GLU A 314 8.55 -22.58 -16.76
C GLU A 314 7.22 -21.91 -16.42
N GLU A 315 6.13 -22.36 -17.03
CA GLU A 315 4.78 -21.92 -16.67
C GLU A 315 4.37 -22.50 -15.32
N VAL A 316 4.05 -21.62 -14.37
CA VAL A 316 3.69 -21.96 -13.00
C VAL A 316 2.36 -21.37 -12.55
N PHE A 317 1.89 -20.30 -13.20
CA PHE A 317 0.64 -19.59 -12.86
C PHE A 317 0.47 -19.35 -11.35
N MET A 318 1.57 -18.94 -10.70
CA MET A 318 1.60 -18.70 -9.26
C MET A 318 0.78 -17.46 -8.91
N GLY A 319 0.23 -17.45 -7.70
CA GLY A 319 -0.45 -16.30 -7.14
C GLY A 319 -1.30 -16.68 -5.93
N GLN A 320 -1.55 -15.67 -5.10
CA GLN A 320 -2.52 -15.73 -4.03
C GLN A 320 -3.33 -14.44 -4.12
N THR A 321 -4.64 -14.54 -4.33
CA THR A 321 -5.52 -13.39 -4.55
C THR A 321 -5.63 -12.58 -3.25
N PRO A 322 -5.18 -11.32 -3.21
CA PRO A 322 -5.41 -10.48 -2.05
C PRO A 322 -6.87 -9.99 -2.02
N VAL A 323 -7.51 -10.13 -0.86
CA VAL A 323 -8.85 -9.63 -0.59
C VAL A 323 -8.77 -8.59 0.51
N LYS A 324 -9.37 -7.43 0.27
CA LYS A 324 -9.50 -6.36 1.26
C LYS A 324 -10.78 -6.56 2.06
N ALA A 325 -10.68 -6.40 3.37
CA ALA A 325 -11.79 -6.35 4.32
C ALA A 325 -11.54 -5.24 5.36
N LEU A 326 -12.54 -4.90 6.17
CA LEU A 326 -12.45 -3.92 7.24
C LEU A 326 -13.22 -4.38 8.48
N GLY A 327 -12.54 -4.58 9.59
CA GLY A 327 -13.16 -4.86 10.89
C GLY A 327 -13.67 -3.59 11.57
N ALA A 328 -14.83 -3.59 12.23
CA ALA A 328 -15.80 -4.69 12.32
C ALA A 328 -16.81 -4.74 11.14
N THR A 329 -16.82 -3.74 10.26
CA THR A 329 -17.79 -3.59 9.17
C THR A 329 -18.03 -4.88 8.36
N ASP A 330 -16.97 -5.56 7.94
CA ASP A 330 -17.05 -6.77 7.11
C ASP A 330 -17.33 -8.06 7.90
N GLN A 331 -17.49 -7.98 9.22
CA GLN A 331 -18.19 -9.03 9.96
C GLN A 331 -19.62 -9.20 9.46
N HIS A 332 -20.24 -8.10 9.02
CA HIS A 332 -21.58 -8.05 8.47
C HIS A 332 -21.64 -8.24 6.95
N SER A 333 -20.58 -8.79 6.34
CA SER A 333 -20.48 -8.96 4.89
C SER A 333 -19.72 -10.23 4.54
N GLN A 334 -18.45 -10.32 4.94
CA GLN A 334 -17.53 -11.35 4.47
C GLN A 334 -17.28 -12.47 5.48
N VAL A 335 -17.42 -12.21 6.78
CA VAL A 335 -17.06 -13.20 7.82
C VAL A 335 -17.90 -14.48 7.74
N GLN A 336 -19.15 -14.41 7.29
CA GLN A 336 -19.95 -15.61 6.96
C GLN A 336 -19.21 -16.51 5.96
N LEU A 337 -18.72 -15.94 4.85
CA LEU A 337 -17.95 -16.66 3.84
C LEU A 337 -16.60 -17.13 4.40
N TYR A 338 -15.94 -16.34 5.23
CA TYR A 338 -14.64 -16.71 5.80
C TYR A 338 -14.75 -17.87 6.79
N THR A 339 -15.89 -17.97 7.49
CA THR A 339 -16.14 -18.97 8.52
C THR A 339 -16.71 -20.26 7.95
N GLU A 340 -17.69 -20.19 7.05
CA GLU A 340 -18.44 -21.36 6.56
C GLU A 340 -18.16 -21.73 5.09
N GLY A 341 -17.49 -20.84 4.34
CA GLY A 341 -17.17 -21.07 2.94
C GLY A 341 -15.99 -22.02 2.71
N PRO A 342 -15.43 -22.05 1.48
CA PRO A 342 -14.30 -22.89 1.14
C PRO A 342 -13.07 -22.65 2.03
N PHE A 343 -12.26 -23.70 2.25
CA PHE A 343 -11.01 -23.68 3.03
C PHE A 343 -9.84 -23.16 2.18
N ASP A 344 -9.99 -21.97 1.60
CA ASP A 344 -9.08 -21.39 0.59
C ASP A 344 -8.44 -20.06 1.01
N LYS A 345 -8.65 -19.63 2.26
CA LYS A 345 -8.21 -18.33 2.80
C LYS A 345 -7.19 -18.45 3.92
N VAL A 346 -6.30 -17.46 3.99
CA VAL A 346 -5.60 -17.04 5.21
C VAL A 346 -6.06 -15.63 5.56
N VAL A 347 -6.52 -15.39 6.79
CA VAL A 347 -6.99 -14.07 7.24
C VAL A 347 -5.92 -13.37 8.08
N GLY A 348 -5.34 -12.29 7.58
CA GLY A 348 -4.42 -11.42 8.30
C GLY A 348 -5.15 -10.21 8.88
N PHE A 349 -5.13 -10.07 10.21
CA PHE A 349 -5.66 -8.90 10.90
C PHE A 349 -4.59 -7.81 11.04
N LEU A 350 -4.96 -6.55 10.84
CA LEU A 350 -4.18 -5.42 11.36
C LEU A 350 -4.90 -4.89 12.61
N ALA A 351 -4.41 -5.27 13.79
CA ALA A 351 -4.97 -4.87 15.07
C ALA A 351 -4.22 -3.66 15.64
N VAL A 352 -4.89 -2.87 16.48
CA VAL A 352 -4.32 -1.69 17.14
C VAL A 352 -4.48 -1.84 18.66
N GLU A 353 -3.37 -1.80 19.40
CA GLU A 353 -3.40 -1.84 20.86
C GLU A 353 -4.03 -0.55 21.39
N GLU A 354 -3.54 0.64 21.03
CA GLU A 354 -4.09 1.90 21.50
C GLU A 354 -4.56 2.78 20.35
N TYR A 355 -5.86 3.10 20.35
CA TYR A 355 -6.45 4.01 19.37
C TYR A 355 -6.11 5.45 19.77
N ARG A 356 -5.88 6.31 18.77
CA ARG A 356 -5.52 7.72 18.99
C ARG A 356 -6.57 8.54 19.74
N GLN A 357 -7.81 8.05 19.83
CA GLN A 357 -8.93 8.73 20.46
C GLN A 357 -9.74 7.71 21.28
N GLU A 358 -10.13 8.11 22.49
CA GLU A 358 -11.05 7.36 23.32
C GLU A 358 -12.45 7.98 23.20
N VAL A 359 -13.45 7.14 22.94
CA VAL A 359 -14.86 7.55 22.85
C VAL A 359 -15.67 6.65 23.77
N ALA A 360 -16.15 7.20 24.88
CA ALA A 360 -16.97 6.49 25.84
C ALA A 360 -18.38 6.23 25.29
N ILE A 361 -18.91 5.04 25.55
CA ILE A 361 -20.31 4.68 25.35
C ILE A 361 -21.08 5.15 26.60
N PRO A 362 -21.99 6.13 26.47
CA PRO A 362 -22.68 6.67 27.62
C PRO A 362 -23.59 5.61 28.27
N LYS A 363 -23.75 5.69 29.59
CA LYS A 363 -24.74 4.90 30.32
C LYS A 363 -26.14 5.49 30.08
N THR A 364 -26.78 5.04 29.02
CA THR A 364 -28.15 5.39 28.63
C THR A 364 -28.93 4.12 28.31
N PHE A 365 -30.26 4.15 28.44
CA PHE A 365 -31.14 2.99 28.22
C PHE A 365 -30.83 1.80 29.15
N GLU A 366 -30.44 2.08 30.40
CA GLU A 366 -30.10 1.07 31.42
C GLU A 366 -31.27 0.14 31.74
N GLU A 367 -32.50 0.58 31.48
CA GLU A 367 -33.73 -0.20 31.61
C GLU A 367 -33.88 -1.31 30.56
N ILE A 368 -33.06 -1.33 29.50
CA ILE A 368 -33.06 -2.35 28.43
C ILE A 368 -31.83 -3.25 28.59
N PRO A 369 -31.94 -4.43 29.26
CA PRO A 369 -30.78 -5.27 29.58
C PRO A 369 -29.94 -5.68 28.37
N GLY A 370 -30.58 -5.84 27.20
CA GLY A 370 -29.92 -6.25 25.96
C GLY A 370 -28.97 -5.22 25.35
N ILE A 371 -28.98 -3.97 25.81
CA ILE A 371 -28.04 -2.91 25.36
C ILE A 371 -27.34 -2.21 26.52
N ALA A 372 -27.89 -2.28 27.74
CA ALA A 372 -27.32 -1.66 28.93
C ALA A 372 -25.88 -2.10 29.20
N PHE A 373 -25.51 -3.34 28.82
CA PHE A 373 -24.15 -3.86 28.99
C PHE A 373 -23.08 -3.08 28.23
N LEU A 374 -23.45 -2.31 27.19
CA LEU A 374 -22.53 -1.46 26.44
C LEU A 374 -22.16 -0.18 27.22
N GLY A 375 -23.05 0.27 28.10
CA GLY A 375 -22.89 1.53 28.83
C GLY A 375 -21.72 1.49 29.81
N GLY A 376 -20.81 2.45 29.69
CA GLY A 376 -19.60 2.52 30.53
C GLY A 376 -18.35 1.87 29.91
N HIS A 377 -18.48 1.22 28.75
CA HIS A 377 -17.35 0.83 27.92
C HIS A 377 -16.91 1.96 26.98
N THR A 378 -15.83 1.77 26.25
CA THR A 378 -15.43 2.63 25.12
C THR A 378 -15.63 1.94 23.77
N LEU A 379 -15.74 2.72 22.69
CA LEU A 379 -15.73 2.16 21.33
C LEU A 379 -14.42 1.42 21.03
N GLY A 380 -13.31 1.84 21.64
CA GLY A 380 -12.01 1.16 21.54
C GLY A 380 -12.04 -0.24 22.17
N GLU A 381 -12.70 -0.39 23.33
CA GLU A 381 -12.91 -1.71 23.96
C GLU A 381 -13.81 -2.59 23.10
N LEU A 382 -14.90 -2.04 22.57
CA LEU A 382 -15.84 -2.79 21.72
C LEU A 382 -15.15 -3.33 20.46
N ILE A 383 -14.44 -2.48 19.70
CA ILE A 383 -13.77 -2.91 18.46
C ILE A 383 -12.65 -3.93 18.72
N LYS A 384 -11.94 -3.85 19.85
CA LYS A 384 -10.96 -4.86 20.28
C LYS A 384 -11.65 -6.19 20.59
N ALA A 385 -12.76 -6.16 21.34
CA ALA A 385 -13.53 -7.35 21.65
C ALA A 385 -14.08 -8.02 20.37
N GLU A 386 -14.55 -7.22 19.41
CA GLU A 386 -15.04 -7.71 18.12
C GLU A 386 -13.93 -8.31 17.24
N GLN A 387 -12.72 -7.74 17.26
CA GLN A 387 -11.54 -8.33 16.61
C GLN A 387 -11.23 -9.71 17.20
N MET A 388 -11.08 -9.79 18.53
CA MET A 388 -10.80 -11.04 19.24
C MET A 388 -11.91 -12.08 19.03
N ALA A 389 -13.17 -11.66 19.01
CA ALA A 389 -14.31 -12.55 18.76
C ALA A 389 -14.28 -13.12 17.34
N THR A 390 -13.94 -12.30 16.34
CA THR A 390 -13.80 -12.77 14.94
C THR A 390 -12.63 -13.73 14.79
N GLU A 391 -11.49 -13.40 15.39
CA GLU A 391 -10.33 -14.28 15.44
C GLU A 391 -10.67 -15.63 16.08
N TYR A 392 -11.36 -15.62 17.22
CA TYR A 392 -11.85 -16.83 17.90
C TYR A 392 -12.85 -17.62 17.04
N ALA A 393 -13.77 -16.95 16.35
CA ALA A 393 -14.73 -17.61 15.47
C ALA A 393 -14.03 -18.34 14.31
N LEU A 394 -13.02 -17.71 13.71
CA LEU A 394 -12.18 -18.32 12.68
C LEU A 394 -11.39 -19.51 13.23
N LEU A 395 -10.76 -19.37 14.40
CA LEU A 395 -10.07 -20.48 15.08
C LEU A 395 -11.02 -21.67 15.31
N LYS A 396 -12.21 -21.42 15.85
CA LYS A 396 -13.22 -22.45 16.11
C LYS A 396 -13.67 -23.13 14.82
N ALA A 397 -13.77 -22.38 13.72
CA ALA A 397 -14.07 -22.89 12.39
C ALA A 397 -12.85 -23.50 11.66
N GLN A 398 -11.72 -23.63 12.36
CA GLN A 398 -10.46 -24.19 11.86
C GLN A 398 -9.89 -23.41 10.65
N ARG A 399 -10.01 -22.09 10.68
CA ARG A 399 -9.57 -21.18 9.60
C ARG A 399 -8.24 -20.52 9.98
N LEU A 400 -7.27 -20.63 9.08
CA LEU A 400 -5.95 -20.01 9.21
C LEU A 400 -6.08 -18.49 9.34
N ASN A 401 -5.52 -17.95 10.41
CA ASN A 401 -5.44 -16.51 10.62
C ASN A 401 -4.19 -16.12 11.41
N TYR A 402 -3.79 -14.85 11.28
CA TYR A 402 -2.69 -14.25 12.02
C TYR A 402 -2.99 -12.78 12.27
N THR A 403 -2.31 -12.17 13.24
CA THR A 403 -2.51 -10.77 13.63
C THR A 403 -1.19 -10.02 13.58
N ILE A 404 -1.15 -8.93 12.82
CA ILE A 404 -0.11 -7.91 12.91
C ILE A 404 -0.65 -6.83 13.86
N LEU A 405 -0.05 -6.76 15.05
CA LEU A 405 -0.48 -5.88 16.12
C LEU A 405 0.39 -4.63 16.16
N LEU A 406 -0.22 -3.48 15.89
CA LEU A 406 0.39 -2.16 16.00
C LEU A 406 0.10 -1.61 17.40
N PRO A 407 1.12 -1.17 18.16
CA PRO A 407 0.90 -0.52 19.45
C PRO A 407 0.02 0.74 19.34
N GLU A 408 0.21 1.51 18.28
CA GLU A 408 -0.61 2.67 17.90
C GLU A 408 -0.47 2.87 16.39
N VAL A 409 -1.42 3.56 15.73
CA VAL A 409 -1.22 4.03 14.34
C VAL A 409 -0.53 5.39 14.36
N ASN A 410 0.80 5.39 14.22
CA ASN A 410 1.63 6.58 14.12
C ASN A 410 2.67 6.44 12.99
N ALA A 411 3.44 7.50 12.72
CA ALA A 411 4.36 7.50 11.58
C ALA A 411 5.39 6.37 11.69
N PHE A 412 5.92 6.11 12.89
CA PHE A 412 6.89 5.04 13.14
C PHE A 412 6.30 3.65 12.88
N THR A 413 5.12 3.33 13.40
CA THR A 413 4.48 2.01 13.18
C THR A 413 4.02 1.84 11.74
N VAL A 414 3.55 2.90 11.08
CA VAL A 414 3.21 2.87 9.65
C VAL A 414 4.45 2.59 8.80
N GLY A 415 5.59 3.20 9.11
CA GLY A 415 6.87 2.91 8.47
C GLY A 415 7.30 1.45 8.65
N GLN A 416 7.18 0.92 9.86
CA GLN A 416 7.44 -0.50 10.13
C GLN A 416 6.52 -1.41 9.30
N LEU A 417 5.22 -1.10 9.22
CA LEU A 417 4.25 -1.91 8.48
C LEU A 417 4.55 -1.94 6.98
N ILE A 418 4.90 -0.79 6.38
CA ILE A 418 5.30 -0.71 4.97
C ILE A 418 6.49 -1.65 4.72
N GLN A 419 7.56 -1.50 5.51
CA GLN A 419 8.78 -2.29 5.34
C GLN A 419 8.52 -3.79 5.57
N LEU A 420 7.71 -4.15 6.58
CA LEU A 420 7.35 -5.54 6.88
C LEU A 420 6.68 -6.21 5.68
N LEU A 421 5.66 -5.57 5.09
CA LEU A 421 4.90 -6.15 3.97
C LEU A 421 5.73 -6.19 2.68
N GLU A 422 6.58 -5.20 2.42
CA GLU A 422 7.51 -5.21 1.29
C GLU A 422 8.52 -6.37 1.39
N ILE A 423 9.15 -6.57 2.56
CA ILE A 423 10.10 -7.66 2.77
C ILE A 423 9.39 -9.02 2.72
N GLN A 424 8.22 -9.15 3.33
CA GLN A 424 7.42 -10.38 3.29
C GLN A 424 7.13 -10.79 1.84
N THR A 425 6.66 -9.83 1.03
CA THR A 425 6.31 -10.07 -0.38
C THR A 425 7.53 -10.45 -1.20
N ALA A 426 8.64 -9.72 -1.04
CA ALA A 426 9.88 -10.01 -1.75
C ALA A 426 10.41 -11.41 -1.41
N PHE A 427 10.45 -11.77 -0.11
CA PHE A 427 10.92 -13.08 0.33
C PHE A 427 10.02 -14.22 -0.15
N LEU A 428 8.69 -14.03 -0.14
CA LEU A 428 7.78 -15.03 -0.70
C LEU A 428 8.01 -15.22 -2.22
N GLY A 429 8.33 -14.16 -2.95
CA GLY A 429 8.74 -14.26 -4.35
C GLY A 429 9.97 -15.16 -4.56
N GLU A 430 10.97 -15.06 -3.68
CA GLU A 430 12.12 -15.96 -3.70
C GLU A 430 11.74 -17.40 -3.39
N LEU A 431 10.90 -17.64 -2.38
CA LEU A 431 10.41 -18.98 -2.02
C LEU A 431 9.66 -19.64 -3.19
N LEU A 432 8.89 -18.85 -3.95
CA LEU A 432 8.15 -19.27 -5.14
C LEU A 432 9.03 -19.36 -6.40
N ASN A 433 10.30 -18.93 -6.34
CA ASN A 433 11.23 -18.87 -7.47
C ASN A 433 10.67 -18.04 -8.65
N ILE A 434 10.07 -16.88 -8.37
CA ILE A 434 9.50 -15.96 -9.36
C ILE A 434 10.16 -14.57 -9.28
N ASN A 435 9.99 -13.76 -10.32
CA ASN A 435 10.40 -12.35 -10.25
C ASN A 435 9.32 -11.49 -9.57
N ALA A 436 9.54 -11.14 -8.30
CA ALA A 436 8.61 -10.30 -7.53
C ALA A 436 8.56 -8.83 -7.98
N PHE A 437 9.47 -8.39 -8.86
CA PHE A 437 9.70 -6.98 -9.13
C PHE A 437 9.31 -6.52 -10.54
N ASP A 438 8.92 -7.43 -11.44
CA ASP A 438 8.36 -7.10 -12.76
C ASP A 438 6.82 -7.15 -12.76
N GLN A 439 6.18 -6.91 -13.91
CA GLN A 439 4.72 -7.04 -14.09
C GLN A 439 4.31 -7.27 -15.57
N PRO A 440 4.85 -8.28 -16.28
CA PRO A 440 4.64 -8.40 -17.73
C PRO A 440 3.17 -8.54 -18.15
N GLY A 441 2.31 -9.08 -17.28
CA GLY A 441 0.88 -9.32 -17.58
C GLY A 441 0.05 -8.06 -17.84
N VAL A 442 0.51 -6.87 -17.43
CA VAL A 442 -0.25 -5.62 -17.63
C VAL A 442 -0.05 -5.01 -19.03
N GLU A 443 1.01 -5.43 -19.75
CA GLU A 443 1.42 -4.76 -20.99
C GLU A 443 0.46 -5.03 -22.16
N GLU A 444 -0.20 -6.20 -22.20
CA GLU A 444 -1.15 -6.53 -23.26
C GLU A 444 -2.34 -5.54 -23.28
N GLY A 445 -2.93 -5.27 -22.11
CA GLY A 445 -4.02 -4.30 -21.99
C GLY A 445 -3.59 -2.87 -22.37
N LYS A 446 -2.36 -2.47 -22.02
CA LYS A 446 -1.79 -1.18 -22.42
C LYS A 446 -1.61 -1.10 -23.94
N ASN A 447 -0.98 -2.10 -24.54
CA ASN A 447 -0.75 -2.17 -25.98
C ASN A 447 -2.07 -2.15 -26.76
N ALA A 448 -3.08 -2.88 -26.29
CA ALA A 448 -4.41 -2.85 -26.86
C ALA A 448 -5.05 -1.45 -26.77
N THR A 449 -4.92 -0.78 -25.62
CA THR A 449 -5.41 0.59 -25.44
C THR A 449 -4.72 1.57 -26.38
N TYR A 450 -3.39 1.49 -26.51
CA TYR A 450 -2.62 2.30 -27.46
C TYR A 450 -3.09 2.11 -28.90
N ALA A 451 -3.31 0.85 -29.31
CA ALA A 451 -3.82 0.51 -30.63
C ALA A 451 -5.21 1.11 -30.89
N LEU A 452 -6.13 1.01 -29.92
CA LEU A 452 -7.49 1.57 -30.01
C LEU A 452 -7.50 3.09 -30.09
N LEU A 453 -6.55 3.76 -29.41
CA LEU A 453 -6.36 5.20 -29.48
C LEU A 453 -5.57 5.66 -30.71
N GLY A 454 -5.17 4.73 -31.59
CA GLY A 454 -4.46 5.06 -32.84
C GLY A 454 -3.03 5.54 -32.63
N ARG A 455 -2.35 5.08 -31.57
CA ARG A 455 -0.94 5.40 -31.34
C ARG A 455 -0.08 4.82 -32.49
N PRO A 456 0.75 5.63 -33.16
CA PRO A 456 1.64 5.11 -34.21
C PRO A 456 2.55 3.99 -33.71
N GLY A 457 2.72 2.95 -34.52
CA GLY A 457 3.52 1.76 -34.20
C GLY A 457 2.74 0.60 -33.55
N TYR A 458 1.41 0.73 -33.44
CA TYR A 458 0.52 -0.30 -32.90
C TYR A 458 -0.53 -0.78 -33.94
N GLU A 459 -0.27 -0.57 -35.23
CA GLU A 459 -1.20 -0.89 -36.32
C GLU A 459 -1.50 -2.40 -36.40
N GLU A 460 -0.51 -3.26 -36.21
CA GLU A 460 -0.72 -4.72 -36.19
C GLU A 460 -1.62 -5.15 -35.03
N LYS A 461 -1.38 -4.61 -33.82
CA LYS A 461 -2.22 -4.84 -32.64
C LYS A 461 -3.64 -4.32 -32.87
N ARG A 462 -3.80 -3.22 -33.60
CA ARG A 462 -5.12 -2.71 -33.99
C ARG A 462 -5.84 -3.67 -34.93
N MET A 463 -5.16 -4.21 -35.95
CA MET A 463 -5.75 -5.22 -36.85
C MET A 463 -6.16 -6.48 -36.09
N GLU A 464 -5.32 -6.95 -35.17
CA GLU A 464 -5.64 -8.07 -34.26
C GLU A 464 -6.94 -7.79 -33.48
N LEU A 465 -7.05 -6.61 -32.87
CA LEU A 465 -8.24 -6.19 -32.11
C LEU A 465 -9.48 -6.02 -32.98
N GLU A 466 -9.34 -5.59 -34.22
CA GLU A 466 -10.44 -5.48 -35.18
C GLU A 466 -10.90 -6.87 -35.67
N SER A 467 -10.00 -7.85 -35.70
CA SER A 467 -10.30 -9.25 -36.05
C SER A 467 -10.98 -10.07 -34.95
N ARG A 468 -11.14 -9.51 -33.74
CA ARG A 468 -11.71 -10.24 -32.60
C ARG A 468 -13.15 -10.69 -32.90
N PRO A 469 -13.61 -11.83 -32.36
CA PRO A 469 -14.99 -12.27 -32.52
C PRO A 469 -15.99 -11.19 -32.07
N ALA A 470 -17.00 -10.93 -32.89
CA ALA A 470 -18.08 -10.04 -32.52
C ALA A 470 -18.80 -10.57 -31.27
N LYS A 471 -19.14 -9.67 -30.33
CA LYS A 471 -19.96 -10.04 -29.17
C LYS A 471 -21.31 -10.56 -29.65
N LYS A 472 -21.72 -11.72 -29.16
CA LYS A 472 -23.03 -12.29 -29.48
C LYS A 472 -24.11 -11.55 -28.70
N LYS A 473 -25.15 -11.06 -29.39
CA LYS A 473 -26.26 -10.34 -28.76
C LYS A 473 -27.01 -11.20 -27.75
N GLU A 474 -27.11 -12.52 -27.97
CA GLU A 474 -27.76 -13.45 -27.04
C GLU A 474 -27.07 -13.54 -25.65
N PHE A 475 -25.82 -13.07 -25.54
CA PHE A 475 -25.08 -13.02 -24.28
C PHE A 475 -25.03 -11.61 -23.68
N ILE A 476 -25.85 -10.68 -24.17
CA ILE A 476 -26.02 -9.33 -23.65
C ILE A 476 -27.50 -9.17 -23.30
N ILE A 477 -27.81 -9.16 -21.99
CA ILE A 477 -29.17 -9.05 -21.45
C ILE A 477 -29.54 -7.57 -21.27
#